data_AF-A0A4R5W0P1-F1
#
_entry.id   AF-A0A4R5W0P1-F1
#
_cell.length_a   1.000
_cell.length_b   1.000
_cell.length_c   1.000
_cell.angle_alpha   90.00
_cell.angle_beta   90.00
_cell.angle_gamma   90.00
#
_symmetry.space_group_name_H-M   'P 1'
#
loop_
_entity.id
_entity.type
_entity.pdbx_description
1 polymer ?
#
loop_
_entity_poly.entity_id
_entity_poly.type
_entity_poly.pdbx_seq_one_letter_code
_entity_poly.pdbx_strand_id
1 'polypeptide(L)'
;MTSAQSTSAASDDFQLATFEDRPFFEKALRHGVQHKIISPEKLAAIDIEAPKGIVQIATAFGSPYLRAELETARNRIVNLVSLYLSETTNHDLDKAARLIRDNTFLTLSRGGSGLLKELFALPEYPILGPYDHGRVEDFLEFWSRKKSFDDYRNTKRQRLLNQTEIKLAKKFGSSLSLPSSIYQEQHCEADALIRSALLLGLQKTTAKNPGLTECFNQIEFAKLLDSLRKKGVAKKLTISIALTEEELSLVQHLQHDMVEHDLPKIADTNLPLDQLINQLKNRYFIRDHEIDDSASYDALVSKEWSKYTKGKNDIDAILTLLLCIAAQVPGKVSLTESAAKTLIKKVRKEGFQPELATQFVQQHAPHEKQESLLEDWDDFCEQANLYLLDDWDNELRGALNFLHENCYVERSKK
;
A
#
# COMPACT_ATOMS: atom_id res chain seq x y z
N MET A 1 61.42 -23.16 -49.03
CA MET A 1 61.39 -24.58 -48.60
C MET A 1 62.48 -24.71 -47.55
N THR A 2 62.25 -24.89 -46.25
CA THR A 2 61.13 -25.46 -45.48
C THR A 2 61.33 -24.91 -44.06
N SER A 3 60.40 -24.12 -43.52
CA SER A 3 60.51 -23.59 -42.15
C SER A 3 59.59 -24.37 -41.22
N ALA A 4 60.20 -24.98 -40.20
CA ALA A 4 59.59 -25.84 -39.21
C ALA A 4 58.53 -25.11 -38.36
N GLN A 5 57.40 -25.78 -38.14
CA GLN A 5 56.40 -25.43 -37.13
C GLN A 5 56.90 -25.88 -35.75
N SER A 6 57.21 -24.91 -34.89
CA SER A 6 57.36 -25.10 -33.46
C SER A 6 56.03 -24.77 -32.78
N THR A 7 55.32 -25.80 -32.34
CA THR A 7 54.16 -25.71 -31.46
C THR A 7 54.61 -25.31 -30.04
N SER A 8 54.44 -24.05 -29.66
CA SER A 8 54.45 -23.64 -28.25
C SER A 8 53.01 -23.53 -27.77
N ALA A 9 52.58 -24.49 -26.94
CA ALA A 9 51.31 -24.44 -26.24
C ALA A 9 51.30 -23.23 -25.30
N ALA A 10 50.43 -22.27 -25.57
CA ALA A 10 50.09 -21.20 -24.64
C ALA A 10 49.29 -21.81 -23.49
N SER A 11 49.83 -21.70 -22.28
CA SER A 11 49.12 -22.00 -21.03
C SER A 11 48.13 -20.86 -20.78
N ASP A 12 46.87 -21.06 -21.14
CA ASP A 12 45.76 -20.22 -20.69
C ASP A 12 45.52 -20.46 -19.21
N ASP A 13 45.97 -19.51 -18.39
CA ASP A 13 45.71 -19.44 -16.95
C ASP A 13 44.26 -18.95 -16.74
N PHE A 14 43.30 -19.86 -16.86
CA PHE A 14 41.93 -19.62 -16.41
C PHE A 14 41.94 -19.50 -14.89
N GLN A 15 42.05 -18.27 -14.36
CA GLN A 15 41.67 -17.96 -12.99
C GLN A 15 40.16 -18.22 -12.82
N LEU A 16 39.81 -19.47 -12.50
CA LEU A 16 38.51 -19.79 -11.94
C LEU A 16 38.35 -18.95 -10.66
N ALA A 17 37.46 -17.96 -10.69
CA ALA A 17 36.95 -17.34 -9.48
C ALA A 17 36.28 -18.44 -8.65
N THR A 18 37.01 -19.05 -7.73
CA THR A 18 36.47 -20.03 -6.79
C THR A 18 35.45 -19.31 -5.92
N PHE A 19 34.16 -19.55 -6.17
CA PHE A 19 33.09 -19.02 -5.35
C PHE A 19 33.21 -19.61 -3.94
N GLU A 20 33.73 -18.84 -3.00
CA GLU A 20 33.93 -19.28 -1.63
C GLU A 20 32.63 -19.12 -0.81
N ASP A 21 31.81 -20.17 -0.80
CA ASP A 21 30.51 -20.24 -0.07
C ASP A 21 30.66 -20.40 1.46
N ARG A 22 31.88 -20.24 1.99
CA ARG A 22 32.12 -20.34 3.43
C ARG A 22 31.45 -19.19 4.18
N PRO A 23 30.81 -19.45 5.34
CA PRO A 23 30.33 -18.39 6.23
C PRO A 23 31.46 -17.43 6.62
N PHE A 24 31.12 -16.16 6.84
CA PHE A 24 32.12 -15.13 7.17
C PHE A 24 32.90 -15.46 8.46
N PHE A 25 32.28 -16.10 9.44
CA PHE A 25 32.97 -16.61 10.63
C PHE A 25 34.11 -17.58 10.27
N GLU A 26 33.89 -18.53 9.36
CA GLU A 26 34.92 -19.50 8.96
C GLU A 26 36.08 -18.80 8.24
N LYS A 27 35.77 -17.85 7.36
CA LYS A 27 36.78 -17.03 6.67
C LYS A 27 37.64 -16.26 7.67
N ALA A 28 37.02 -15.58 8.62
CA ALA A 28 37.71 -14.80 9.66
C ALA A 28 38.52 -15.69 10.62
N LEU A 29 38.01 -16.88 10.98
CA LEU A 29 38.71 -17.83 11.83
C LEU A 29 39.99 -18.34 11.16
N ARG A 30 39.89 -18.76 9.89
CA ARG A 30 41.04 -19.23 9.09
C ARG A 30 42.09 -18.14 8.91
N HIS A 31 41.65 -16.93 8.57
CA HIS A 31 42.52 -15.77 8.47
C HIS A 31 43.24 -15.51 9.80
N GLY A 32 42.50 -15.52 10.92
CA GLY A 32 43.06 -15.32 12.25
C GLY A 32 44.09 -16.37 12.65
N VAL A 33 43.90 -17.64 12.28
CA VAL A 33 44.88 -18.71 12.52
C VAL A 33 46.11 -18.53 11.63
N GLN A 34 45.92 -18.29 10.33
CA GLN A 34 47.01 -18.10 9.36
C GLN A 34 47.92 -16.93 9.75
N HIS A 35 47.34 -15.83 10.25
CA HIS A 35 48.06 -14.63 10.67
C HIS A 35 48.44 -14.63 12.16
N LYS A 36 48.26 -15.76 12.87
CA LYS A 36 48.59 -15.92 14.31
C LYS A 36 47.90 -14.92 15.24
N ILE A 37 46.73 -14.40 14.84
CA ILE A 37 45.86 -13.56 15.66
C ILE A 37 45.08 -14.43 16.66
N ILE A 38 44.67 -15.62 16.24
CA ILE A 38 43.90 -16.57 17.04
C ILE A 38 44.84 -17.70 17.47
N SER A 39 44.99 -17.88 18.78
CA SER A 39 45.87 -18.89 19.37
C SER A 39 45.18 -20.27 19.45
N PRO A 40 45.94 -21.37 19.60
CA PRO A 40 45.38 -22.70 19.81
C PRO A 40 44.47 -22.79 21.03
N GLU A 41 44.79 -22.09 22.11
CA GLU A 41 43.97 -22.03 23.33
C GLU A 41 42.62 -21.40 23.05
N LYS A 42 42.60 -20.37 22.18
CA LYS A 42 41.36 -19.73 21.76
C LYS A 42 40.47 -20.67 20.94
N LEU A 43 41.06 -21.48 20.06
CA LEU A 43 40.32 -22.51 19.31
C LEU A 43 39.72 -23.55 20.26
N ALA A 44 40.51 -24.04 21.22
CA ALA A 44 40.02 -24.98 22.24
C ALA A 44 38.88 -24.39 23.08
N ALA A 45 38.92 -23.09 23.41
CA ALA A 45 37.82 -22.41 24.09
C ALA A 45 36.54 -22.38 23.24
N ILE A 46 36.64 -22.13 21.93
CA ILE A 46 35.50 -22.16 21.01
C ILE A 46 34.91 -23.58 20.94
N ASP A 47 35.75 -24.63 20.87
CA ASP A 47 35.31 -26.02 20.83
C ASP A 47 34.54 -26.44 22.10
N ILE A 48 34.89 -25.88 23.26
CA ILE A 48 34.18 -26.12 24.52
C ILE A 48 32.86 -25.33 24.60
N GLU A 49 32.81 -24.13 24.04
CA GLU A 49 31.64 -23.24 24.11
C GLU A 49 30.57 -23.56 23.06
N ALA A 50 30.97 -23.95 21.85
CA ALA A 50 30.06 -24.13 20.72
C ALA A 50 28.93 -25.14 21.02
N PRO A 51 29.17 -26.33 21.62
CA PRO A 51 28.09 -27.26 21.97
C PRO A 51 27.04 -26.65 22.89
N LYS A 52 27.44 -25.80 23.85
CA LYS A 52 26.50 -25.13 24.76
C LYS A 52 25.57 -24.20 24.01
N GLY A 53 26.11 -23.41 23.07
CA GLY A 53 25.32 -22.51 22.23
C GLY A 53 24.37 -23.24 21.29
N ILE A 54 24.81 -24.38 20.73
CA ILE A 54 23.98 -25.23 19.88
C ILE A 54 22.78 -25.78 20.66
N VAL A 55 23.00 -26.32 21.86
CA VAL A 55 21.91 -26.82 22.71
C VAL A 55 20.94 -25.70 23.09
N GLN A 56 21.45 -24.51 23.46
CA GLN A 56 20.60 -23.35 23.79
C GLN A 56 19.70 -22.94 22.62
N ILE A 57 20.24 -22.89 21.39
CA ILE A 57 19.45 -22.54 20.20
C ILE A 57 18.47 -23.65 19.86
N ALA A 58 18.85 -24.93 19.98
CA ALA A 58 17.95 -26.05 19.74
C ALA A 58 16.77 -26.04 20.72
N THR A 59 17.02 -25.77 22.01
CA THR A 59 15.96 -25.60 23.02
C THR A 59 15.05 -24.40 22.74
N ALA A 60 15.59 -23.31 22.18
CA ALA A 60 14.81 -22.10 21.92
C ALA A 60 13.82 -22.24 20.76
N PHE A 61 14.11 -23.11 19.78
CA PHE A 61 13.33 -23.21 18.53
C PHE A 61 12.84 -24.64 18.20
N GLY A 62 13.03 -25.60 19.11
CA GLY A 62 12.76 -27.01 18.85
C GLY A 62 13.15 -27.88 20.06
N SER A 63 13.70 -29.06 19.82
CA SER A 63 14.18 -30.01 20.81
C SER A 63 15.70 -30.21 20.75
N PRO A 64 16.41 -30.14 21.90
CA PRO A 64 17.84 -30.44 21.96
C PRO A 64 18.13 -31.95 21.83
N TYR A 65 17.10 -32.80 21.79
CA TYR A 65 17.24 -34.26 21.73
C TYR A 65 17.17 -34.82 20.31
N LEU A 66 16.78 -34.00 19.32
CA LEU A 66 16.71 -34.42 17.92
C LEU A 66 17.96 -33.97 17.16
N ARG A 67 18.63 -34.92 16.50
CA ARG A 67 19.84 -34.65 15.72
C ARG A 67 19.60 -33.59 14.64
N ALA A 68 18.48 -33.63 13.93
CA ALA A 68 18.17 -32.67 12.87
C ALA A 68 18.08 -31.22 13.39
N GLU A 69 17.57 -31.03 14.62
CA GLU A 69 17.44 -29.71 15.23
C GLU A 69 18.77 -29.22 15.79
N LEU A 70 19.61 -30.10 16.33
CA LEU A 70 20.99 -29.77 16.70
C LEU A 70 21.83 -29.35 15.49
N GLU A 71 21.69 -30.03 14.35
CA GLU A 71 22.37 -29.67 13.09
C GLU A 71 21.89 -28.30 12.58
N THR A 72 20.58 -28.04 12.67
CA THR A 72 20.00 -26.72 12.34
C THR A 72 20.52 -25.64 13.28
N ALA A 73 20.59 -25.92 14.58
CA ALA A 73 21.13 -25.01 15.58
C ALA A 73 22.63 -24.73 15.38
N ARG A 74 23.42 -25.72 14.94
CA ARG A 74 24.82 -25.53 14.53
C ARG A 74 24.94 -24.54 13.37
N ASN A 75 24.10 -24.67 12.36
CA ASN A 75 24.12 -23.72 11.24
C ASN A 75 23.71 -22.31 11.69
N ARG A 76 22.68 -22.21 12.54
CA ARG A 76 22.21 -20.92 13.10
C ARG A 76 23.28 -20.20 13.90
N ILE A 77 23.99 -20.88 14.81
CA ILE A 77 25.01 -20.23 15.62
C ILE A 77 26.13 -19.66 14.74
N VAL A 78 26.55 -20.38 13.70
CA VAL A 78 27.55 -19.91 12.74
C VAL A 78 27.03 -18.72 11.94
N ASN A 79 25.77 -18.74 11.50
CA ASN A 79 25.15 -17.62 10.79
C ASN A 79 25.07 -16.36 11.66
N LEU A 80 24.63 -16.49 12.92
CA LEU A 80 24.53 -15.36 13.85
C LEU A 80 25.90 -14.74 14.15
N VAL A 81 26.91 -15.57 14.40
CA VAL A 81 28.30 -15.10 14.60
C VAL A 81 28.82 -14.44 13.32
N SER A 82 28.58 -15.03 12.16
CA SER A 82 28.97 -14.46 10.86
C SER A 82 28.34 -13.08 10.65
N LEU A 83 27.02 -12.96 10.87
CA LEU A 83 26.28 -11.71 10.77
C LEU A 83 26.86 -10.62 11.66
N TYR A 84 27.12 -10.95 12.94
CA TYR A 84 27.66 -10.00 13.90
C TYR A 84 29.06 -9.50 13.51
N LEU A 85 29.94 -10.43 13.11
CA LEU A 85 31.28 -10.08 12.64
C LEU A 85 31.21 -9.21 11.38
N SER A 86 30.40 -9.63 10.40
CA SER A 86 30.17 -8.93 9.14
C SER A 86 29.73 -7.48 9.33
N GLU A 87 28.72 -7.24 10.18
CA GLU A 87 28.19 -5.90 10.48
C GLU A 87 29.21 -5.07 11.26
N THR A 88 29.76 -5.61 12.34
CA THR A 88 30.62 -4.84 13.27
C THR A 88 31.96 -4.45 12.63
N THR A 89 32.45 -5.26 11.69
CA THR A 89 33.78 -5.07 11.08
C THR A 89 33.74 -4.56 9.65
N ASN A 90 32.55 -4.34 9.08
CA ASN A 90 32.38 -4.02 7.66
C ASN A 90 33.12 -5.03 6.75
N HIS A 91 33.01 -6.33 7.05
CA HIS A 91 33.63 -7.43 6.28
C HIS A 91 35.16 -7.49 6.31
N ASP A 92 35.80 -6.78 7.24
CA ASP A 92 37.25 -6.79 7.43
C ASP A 92 37.70 -8.04 8.21
N LEU A 93 38.39 -8.96 7.53
CA LEU A 93 38.85 -10.24 8.11
C LEU A 93 39.86 -10.06 9.24
N ASP A 94 40.66 -9.00 9.22
CA ASP A 94 41.65 -8.69 10.25
C ASP A 94 40.96 -8.24 11.54
N LYS A 95 40.00 -7.32 11.41
CA LYS A 95 39.18 -6.86 12.53
C LYS A 95 38.29 -7.97 13.06
N ALA A 96 37.71 -8.79 12.19
CA ALA A 96 36.89 -9.93 12.59
C ALA A 96 37.70 -10.97 13.37
N ALA A 97 38.92 -11.29 12.92
CA ALA A 97 39.81 -12.19 13.66
C ALA A 97 40.17 -11.65 15.06
N ARG A 98 40.43 -10.35 15.19
CA ARG A 98 40.66 -9.70 16.50
C ARG A 98 39.40 -9.73 17.37
N LEU A 99 38.23 -9.48 16.79
CA LEU A 99 36.96 -9.55 17.51
C LEU A 99 36.66 -10.97 18.00
N ILE A 100 36.97 -12.00 17.21
CA ILE A 100 36.91 -13.40 17.63
C ILE A 100 37.86 -13.67 18.80
N ARG A 101 39.13 -13.23 18.70
CA ARG A 101 40.12 -13.40 19.77
C ARG A 101 39.62 -12.82 21.10
N ASP A 102 39.07 -11.59 21.04
CA ASP A 102 38.75 -10.78 22.22
C ASP A 102 37.40 -11.13 22.88
N ASN A 103 36.53 -11.91 22.22
CA ASN A 103 35.19 -12.23 22.72
C ASN A 103 34.91 -13.74 22.76
N THR A 104 34.03 -14.19 23.66
CA THR A 104 33.57 -15.58 23.68
C THR A 104 32.68 -15.88 22.47
N PHE A 105 32.65 -17.14 22.04
CA PHE A 105 31.84 -17.56 20.90
C PHE A 105 30.35 -17.30 21.16
N LEU A 106 29.90 -17.52 22.40
CA LEU A 106 28.52 -17.24 22.82
C LEU A 106 28.19 -15.74 22.77
N THR A 107 29.12 -14.85 23.15
CA THR A 107 28.89 -13.40 23.06
C THR A 107 28.73 -12.95 21.61
N LEU A 108 29.55 -13.46 20.69
CA LEU A 108 29.42 -13.15 19.27
C LEU A 108 28.07 -13.62 18.69
N SER A 109 27.62 -14.83 19.07
CA SER A 109 26.31 -15.35 18.67
C SER A 109 25.16 -14.49 19.19
N ARG A 110 25.22 -14.09 20.47
CA ARG A 110 24.25 -13.16 21.07
C ARG A 110 24.23 -11.80 20.38
N GLY A 111 25.39 -11.28 19.98
CA GLY A 111 25.50 -10.06 19.18
C GLY A 111 24.71 -10.15 17.88
N GLY A 112 24.82 -11.29 17.17
CA GLY A 112 24.04 -11.55 15.96
C GLY A 112 22.54 -11.61 16.22
N SER A 113 22.13 -12.28 17.29
CA SER A 113 20.71 -12.28 17.71
C SER A 113 20.22 -10.88 18.08
N GLY A 114 21.05 -10.07 18.72
CA GLY A 114 20.79 -8.66 19.03
C GLY A 114 20.52 -7.84 17.76
N LEU A 115 21.38 -7.95 16.76
CA LEU A 115 21.21 -7.28 15.46
C LEU A 115 19.90 -7.66 14.76
N LEU A 116 19.47 -8.93 14.87
CA LEU A 116 18.18 -9.36 14.32
C LEU A 116 17.00 -8.80 15.12
N LYS A 117 17.11 -8.69 16.44
CA LYS A 117 16.08 -8.05 17.28
C LYS A 117 15.98 -6.54 17.00
N GLU A 118 17.11 -5.87 16.78
CA GLU A 118 17.13 -4.48 16.34
C GLU A 118 16.45 -4.33 14.98
N LEU A 119 16.74 -5.23 14.03
CA LEU A 119 16.08 -5.26 12.73
C LEU A 119 14.56 -5.48 12.86
N PHE A 120 14.15 -6.37 13.76
CA PHE A 120 12.74 -6.66 14.05
C PHE A 120 12.00 -5.43 14.60
N ALA A 121 12.67 -4.64 15.45
CA ALA A 121 12.11 -3.42 16.03
C ALA A 121 11.98 -2.27 15.04
N LEU A 122 12.68 -2.32 13.90
CA LEU A 122 12.49 -1.34 12.83
C LEU A 122 11.18 -1.62 12.05
N PRO A 123 10.48 -0.56 11.59
CA PRO A 123 9.21 -0.70 10.88
C PRO A 123 9.40 -1.36 9.52
N GLU A 124 8.58 -2.38 9.22
CA GLU A 124 8.61 -3.10 7.96
C GLU A 124 7.96 -2.35 6.81
N TYR A 125 6.93 -1.56 7.13
CA TYR A 125 6.21 -0.69 6.22
C TYR A 125 6.14 0.73 6.78
N PRO A 126 6.10 1.76 5.94
CA PRO A 126 6.01 3.15 6.37
C PRO A 126 4.56 3.51 6.76
N ILE A 127 3.96 2.82 7.72
CA ILE A 127 2.58 3.05 8.19
C ILE A 127 2.59 3.82 9.52
N LEU A 128 1.70 4.80 9.67
CA LEU A 128 1.68 5.69 10.84
C LEU A 128 0.94 5.13 12.07
N GLY A 129 0.05 4.15 11.86
CA GLY A 129 -0.74 3.47 12.88
C GLY A 129 0.00 2.37 13.64
N PRO A 130 -0.66 1.74 14.63
CA PRO A 130 -0.14 0.54 15.27
C PRO A 130 0.13 -0.53 14.22
N TYR A 131 1.32 -1.14 14.28
CA TYR A 131 1.71 -2.24 13.40
C TYR A 131 1.97 -3.48 14.26
N ASP A 132 1.34 -4.59 13.90
CA ASP A 132 1.65 -5.88 14.50
C ASP A 132 2.90 -6.44 13.82
N HIS A 133 4.03 -6.41 14.54
CA HIS A 133 5.29 -6.99 14.07
C HIS A 133 5.27 -8.52 14.06
N GLY A 134 4.21 -9.15 14.57
CA GLY A 134 4.17 -10.57 14.85
C GLY A 134 5.09 -10.94 16.00
N ARG A 135 5.47 -12.21 16.08
CA ARG A 135 6.31 -12.73 17.16
C ARG A 135 7.79 -12.62 16.81
N VAL A 136 8.57 -12.10 17.76
CA VAL A 136 10.04 -12.02 17.60
C VAL A 136 10.67 -13.41 17.47
N GLU A 137 10.08 -14.44 18.06
CA GLU A 137 10.56 -15.82 17.93
C GLU A 137 10.49 -16.31 16.48
N ASP A 138 9.35 -16.10 15.80
CA ASP A 138 9.15 -16.52 14.41
C ASP A 138 10.10 -15.78 13.47
N PHE A 139 10.30 -14.47 13.72
CA PHE A 139 11.27 -13.66 12.98
C PHE A 139 12.70 -14.18 13.15
N LEU A 140 13.11 -14.46 14.39
CA LEU A 140 14.44 -15.01 14.68
C LEU A 140 14.60 -16.43 14.11
N GLU A 141 13.53 -17.23 14.11
CA GLU A 141 13.54 -18.58 13.56
C GLU A 141 13.91 -18.55 12.07
N PHE A 142 13.28 -17.64 11.32
CA PHE A 142 13.51 -17.43 9.90
C PHE A 142 14.89 -16.78 9.63
N TRP A 143 15.17 -15.65 10.26
CA TRP A 143 16.37 -14.85 9.96
C TRP A 143 17.68 -15.50 10.41
N SER A 144 17.68 -16.27 11.50
CA SER A 144 18.89 -16.98 11.95
C SER A 144 19.34 -18.08 10.98
N ARG A 145 18.47 -18.53 10.07
CA ARG A 145 18.80 -19.51 9.03
C ARG A 145 19.43 -18.87 7.78
N LYS A 146 19.31 -17.55 7.59
CA LYS A 146 19.88 -16.86 6.43
C LYS A 146 21.40 -16.79 6.51
N LYS A 147 22.05 -17.13 5.39
CA LYS A 147 23.51 -16.99 5.21
C LYS A 147 23.92 -15.66 4.58
N SER A 148 23.01 -15.04 3.81
CA SER A 148 23.27 -13.80 3.06
C SER A 148 23.33 -12.60 4.00
N PHE A 149 24.50 -11.97 4.11
CA PHE A 149 24.64 -10.69 4.80
C PHE A 149 23.98 -9.55 4.03
N ASP A 150 23.97 -9.62 2.69
CA ASP A 150 23.36 -8.60 1.84
C ASP A 150 21.85 -8.53 2.07
N ASP A 151 21.18 -9.66 2.30
CA ASP A 151 19.77 -9.69 2.71
C ASP A 151 19.55 -8.85 3.97
N TYR A 152 20.38 -9.07 5.01
CA TYR A 152 20.28 -8.32 6.26
C TYR A 152 20.49 -6.81 6.02
N ARG A 153 21.54 -6.42 5.29
CA ARG A 153 21.79 -5.00 5.00
C ARG A 153 20.68 -4.37 4.19
N ASN A 154 20.19 -5.07 3.17
CA ASN A 154 19.14 -4.59 2.28
C ASN A 154 17.87 -4.32 3.08
N THR A 155 17.45 -5.29 3.90
CA THR A 155 16.28 -5.13 4.78
C THR A 155 16.51 -4.06 5.84
N LYS A 156 17.68 -4.01 6.49
CA LYS A 156 17.99 -2.96 7.48
C LYS A 156 17.90 -1.57 6.87
N ARG A 157 18.47 -1.37 5.68
CA ARG A 157 18.40 -0.09 4.95
C ARG A 157 16.96 0.28 4.63
N GLN A 158 16.16 -0.65 4.10
CA GLN A 158 14.76 -0.39 3.79
C GLN A 158 13.96 -0.03 5.05
N ARG A 159 14.11 -0.78 6.15
CA ARG A 159 13.39 -0.49 7.39
C ARG A 159 13.84 0.82 8.06
N LEU A 160 15.11 1.23 7.88
CA LEU A 160 15.59 2.56 8.29
C LEU A 160 14.97 3.68 7.43
N LEU A 161 14.82 3.47 6.12
CA LEU A 161 14.11 4.41 5.25
C LEU A 161 12.65 4.57 5.70
N ASN A 162 11.94 3.46 5.94
CA ASN A 162 10.56 3.51 6.47
C ASN A 162 10.48 4.29 7.78
N GLN A 163 11.43 4.07 8.70
CA GLN A 163 11.47 4.80 9.96
C GLN A 163 11.64 6.30 9.75
N THR A 164 12.49 6.68 8.79
CA THR A 164 12.72 8.09 8.41
C THR A 164 11.46 8.70 7.81
N GLU A 165 10.79 7.97 6.93
CA GLU A 165 9.54 8.39 6.31
C GLU A 165 8.41 8.57 7.33
N ILE A 166 8.23 7.61 8.27
CA ILE A 166 7.28 7.72 9.38
C ILE A 166 7.57 8.96 10.24
N LYS A 167 8.84 9.22 10.56
CA LYS A 167 9.24 10.41 11.33
C LYS A 167 8.91 11.69 10.56
N LEU A 168 9.20 11.73 9.28
CA LEU A 168 8.93 12.86 8.40
C LEU A 168 7.43 13.14 8.28
N ALA A 169 6.63 12.12 8.03
CA ALA A 169 5.17 12.22 7.98
C ALA A 169 4.58 12.74 9.30
N LYS A 170 5.07 12.27 10.46
CA LYS A 170 4.69 12.81 11.78
C LYS A 170 5.07 14.30 11.95
N LYS A 171 6.21 14.74 11.41
CA LYS A 171 6.59 16.16 11.39
C LYS A 171 5.61 16.98 10.54
N PHE A 172 5.25 16.50 9.35
CA PHE A 172 4.25 17.15 8.50
C PHE A 172 2.88 17.23 9.17
N GLY A 173 2.39 16.11 9.73
CA GLY A 173 1.13 16.08 10.48
C GLY A 173 1.12 17.09 11.64
N SER A 174 2.21 17.17 12.41
CA SER A 174 2.36 18.14 13.50
C SER A 174 2.35 19.59 13.01
N SER A 175 3.04 19.88 11.89
CA SER A 175 3.09 21.22 11.30
C SER A 175 1.75 21.72 10.75
N LEU A 176 0.87 20.76 10.45
CA LEU A 176 -0.49 20.97 9.97
C LEU A 176 -1.52 20.80 11.10
N SER A 177 -1.07 20.77 12.37
CA SER A 177 -1.94 20.66 13.54
C SER A 177 -2.94 19.49 13.49
N LEU A 178 -2.57 18.39 12.81
CA LEU A 178 -3.38 17.18 12.71
C LEU A 178 -3.17 16.30 13.94
N PRO A 179 -4.22 15.93 14.69
CA PRO A 179 -4.13 14.96 15.76
C PRO A 179 -3.59 13.62 15.27
N SER A 180 -2.67 13.02 16.01
CA SER A 180 -2.05 11.77 15.58
C SER A 180 -3.01 10.59 15.51
N SER A 181 -4.07 10.63 16.32
CA SER A 181 -5.11 9.59 16.33
C SER A 181 -5.75 9.39 14.96
N ILE A 182 -5.98 10.48 14.20
CA ILE A 182 -6.69 10.43 12.92
C ILE A 182 -5.94 9.55 11.91
N TYR A 183 -4.66 9.82 11.67
CA TYR A 183 -3.87 9.04 10.70
C TYR A 183 -3.39 7.69 11.27
N GLN A 184 -3.45 7.51 12.60
CA GLN A 184 -3.12 6.25 13.26
C GLN A 184 -4.25 5.23 13.16
N GLU A 185 -5.48 5.65 13.42
CA GLU A 185 -6.69 4.82 13.35
C GLU A 185 -6.96 4.34 11.92
N GLN A 186 -6.66 5.17 10.92
CA GLN A 186 -6.81 4.84 9.50
C GLN A 186 -5.62 4.06 8.91
N HIS A 187 -4.62 3.69 9.72
CA HIS A 187 -3.39 3.03 9.26
C HIS A 187 -2.76 3.71 8.03
N CYS A 188 -2.72 5.04 8.03
CA CYS A 188 -2.27 5.84 6.89
C CYS A 188 -0.79 5.54 6.52
N GLU A 189 -0.54 5.38 5.23
CA GLU A 189 0.82 5.34 4.66
C GLU A 189 1.51 6.71 4.81
N ALA A 190 2.78 6.71 5.19
CA ALA A 190 3.52 7.92 5.49
C ALA A 190 3.65 8.83 4.27
N ASP A 191 3.92 8.27 3.08
CA ASP A 191 4.01 9.03 1.85
C ASP A 191 2.69 9.73 1.50
N ALA A 192 1.54 9.10 1.70
CA ALA A 192 0.22 9.69 1.45
C ALA A 192 0.00 10.95 2.29
N LEU A 193 0.41 10.93 3.56
CA LEU A 193 0.36 12.11 4.43
C LEU A 193 1.34 13.20 3.98
N ILE A 194 2.57 12.81 3.61
CA ILE A 194 3.57 13.74 3.09
C ILE A 194 3.07 14.40 1.80
N ARG A 195 2.59 13.62 0.84
CA ARG A 195 2.02 14.08 -0.44
C ARG A 195 0.88 15.05 -0.22
N SER A 196 -0.05 14.77 0.70
CA SER A 196 -1.12 15.70 1.06
C SER A 196 -0.59 17.03 1.59
N ALA A 197 0.42 16.99 2.47
CA ALA A 197 1.08 18.21 2.95
C ALA A 197 1.77 19.01 1.83
N LEU A 198 2.47 18.32 0.92
CA LEU A 198 3.11 18.93 -0.25
C LEU A 198 2.05 19.54 -1.18
N LEU A 199 0.93 18.85 -1.44
CA LEU A 199 -0.14 19.35 -2.30
C LEU A 199 -0.80 20.61 -1.74
N LEU A 200 -0.97 20.71 -0.41
CA LEU A 200 -1.40 21.96 0.22
C LEU A 200 -0.40 23.10 -0.01
N GLY A 201 0.89 22.82 0.12
CA GLY A 201 1.96 23.81 -0.07
C GLY A 201 2.08 24.34 -1.51
N LEU A 202 1.38 23.72 -2.47
CA LEU A 202 1.33 24.11 -3.88
C LEU A 202 0.17 25.09 -4.20
N GLN A 203 -0.73 25.38 -3.25
CA GLN A 203 -1.77 26.38 -3.47
C GLN A 203 -1.18 27.80 -3.56
N LYS A 204 -1.75 28.64 -4.44
CA LYS A 204 -1.36 30.06 -4.59
C LYS A 204 -1.94 30.99 -3.51
N THR A 205 -2.76 30.51 -2.58
CA THR A 205 -3.55 31.34 -1.64
C THR A 205 -3.02 31.36 -0.20
N THR A 206 -2.98 32.57 0.37
CA THR A 206 -2.56 33.01 1.71
C THR A 206 -3.55 32.66 2.84
N ALA A 207 -3.94 31.41 3.00
CA ALA A 207 -4.54 31.00 4.28
C ALA A 207 -3.40 30.61 5.22
N LYS A 208 -3.34 31.21 6.42
CA LYS A 208 -2.45 30.77 7.51
C LYS A 208 -2.81 29.31 7.80
N ASN A 209 -2.01 28.37 7.28
CA ASN A 209 -2.09 26.91 7.46
C ASN A 209 -3.47 26.42 7.95
N PRO A 210 -4.47 26.23 7.07
CA PRO A 210 -5.60 25.40 7.46
C PRO A 210 -5.01 24.05 7.82
N GLY A 211 -5.22 23.62 9.07
CA GLY A 211 -4.70 22.35 9.51
C GLY A 211 -5.26 21.22 8.66
N LEU A 212 -4.55 20.10 8.57
CA LEU A 212 -5.09 18.87 7.96
C LEU A 212 -6.39 18.42 8.67
N THR A 213 -6.68 18.91 9.87
CA THR A 213 -7.93 18.69 10.61
C THR A 213 -9.15 19.33 9.93
N GLU A 214 -8.96 20.31 9.05
CA GLU A 214 -10.00 20.96 8.22
C GLU A 214 -9.79 20.67 6.72
N CYS A 215 -8.85 19.77 6.37
CA CYS A 215 -8.50 19.49 4.98
C CYS A 215 -8.51 17.99 4.72
N PHE A 216 -8.95 17.60 3.54
CA PHE A 216 -8.95 16.23 3.03
C PHE A 216 -9.96 15.26 3.64
N ASN A 217 -11.20 15.67 3.93
CA ASN A 217 -12.31 14.75 3.61
C ASN A 217 -12.50 14.70 2.07
N GLN A 218 -13.34 13.78 1.59
CA GLN A 218 -13.54 13.56 0.15
C GLN A 218 -13.95 14.86 -0.60
N ILE A 219 -14.80 15.69 0.01
CA ILE A 219 -15.27 16.96 -0.55
C ILE A 219 -14.16 18.01 -0.58
N GLU A 220 -13.40 18.14 0.52
CA GLU A 220 -12.30 19.09 0.65
C GLU A 220 -11.17 18.76 -0.33
N PHE A 221 -10.86 17.47 -0.51
CA PHE A 221 -9.91 17.02 -1.52
C PHE A 221 -10.38 17.37 -2.94
N ALA A 222 -11.65 17.10 -3.26
CA ALA A 222 -12.24 17.48 -4.54
C ALA A 222 -12.15 19.00 -4.80
N LYS A 223 -12.47 19.82 -3.79
CA LYS A 223 -12.35 21.30 -3.86
C LYS A 223 -10.90 21.76 -4.03
N LEU A 224 -9.95 21.10 -3.37
CA LEU A 224 -8.53 21.36 -3.52
C LEU A 224 -8.08 21.14 -4.97
N LEU A 225 -8.41 19.98 -5.55
CA LEU A 225 -8.03 19.65 -6.92
C LEU A 225 -8.68 20.60 -7.93
N ASP A 226 -9.97 20.91 -7.77
CA ASP A 226 -10.69 21.87 -8.62
C ASP A 226 -10.10 23.30 -8.51
N SER A 227 -9.70 23.73 -7.31
CA SER A 227 -9.03 25.01 -7.10
C SER A 227 -7.65 25.06 -7.79
N LEU A 228 -6.87 23.98 -7.68
CA LEU A 228 -5.57 23.85 -8.35
C LEU A 228 -5.72 23.85 -9.88
N ARG A 229 -6.74 23.19 -10.42
CA ARG A 229 -7.12 23.24 -11.84
C ARG A 229 -7.39 24.66 -12.32
N LYS A 230 -8.25 25.39 -11.60
CA LYS A 230 -8.70 26.74 -11.99
C LYS A 230 -7.63 27.81 -11.81
N LYS A 231 -6.87 27.76 -10.73
CA LYS A 231 -5.89 28.80 -10.35
C LYS A 231 -4.46 28.46 -10.80
N GLY A 232 -4.22 27.22 -11.18
CA GLY A 232 -2.90 26.67 -11.45
C GLY A 232 -2.08 26.41 -10.18
N VAL A 233 -1.06 25.57 -10.33
CA VAL A 233 -0.11 25.18 -9.27
C VAL A 233 0.92 26.29 -9.01
N ALA A 234 1.32 26.50 -7.75
CA ALA A 234 2.39 27.42 -7.41
C ALA A 234 3.75 26.93 -7.94
N LYS A 235 4.60 27.85 -8.45
CA LYS A 235 5.93 27.50 -8.97
C LYS A 235 6.93 27.08 -7.89
N LYS A 236 6.68 27.47 -6.64
CA LYS A 236 7.53 27.15 -5.49
C LYS A 236 6.67 26.53 -4.41
N LEU A 237 7.10 25.38 -3.93
CA LEU A 237 6.48 24.74 -2.78
C LEU A 237 6.85 25.49 -1.50
N THR A 238 5.85 25.77 -0.67
CA THR A 238 6.07 26.36 0.66
C THR A 238 6.06 25.25 1.71
N ILE A 239 7.25 24.85 2.19
CA ILE A 239 7.41 23.97 3.34
C ILE A 239 8.00 24.79 4.49
N SER A 240 7.30 24.86 5.62
CA SER A 240 7.72 25.63 6.80
C SER A 240 8.34 24.77 7.91
N ILE A 241 8.70 23.51 7.61
CA ILE A 241 9.37 22.60 8.54
C ILE A 241 10.86 22.48 8.25
N ALA A 242 11.66 22.37 9.32
CA ALA A 242 13.08 22.08 9.22
C ALA A 242 13.29 20.59 8.88
N LEU A 243 14.03 20.34 7.80
CA LEU A 243 14.32 19.01 7.28
C LEU A 243 15.80 18.68 7.46
N THR A 244 16.11 17.42 7.78
CA THR A 244 17.47 16.88 7.64
C THR A 244 17.81 16.64 6.16
N GLU A 245 19.06 16.34 5.85
CA GLU A 245 19.50 16.00 4.49
C GLU A 245 18.78 14.75 3.94
N GLU A 246 18.61 13.74 4.79
CA GLU A 246 17.87 12.50 4.45
C GLU A 246 16.39 12.78 4.19
N GLU A 247 15.75 13.59 5.05
CA GLU A 247 14.35 13.99 4.89
C GLU A 247 14.14 14.85 3.63
N LEU A 248 15.08 15.74 3.33
CA LEU A 248 15.05 16.56 2.13
C LEU A 248 15.10 15.69 0.87
N SER A 249 15.94 14.66 0.86
CA SER A 249 16.05 13.71 -0.26
C SER A 249 14.74 12.95 -0.49
N LEU A 250 14.07 12.51 0.59
CA LEU A 250 12.74 11.87 0.52
C LEU A 250 11.68 12.83 -0.05
N VAL A 251 11.64 14.08 0.44
CA VAL A 251 10.71 15.09 -0.06
C VAL A 251 10.95 15.38 -1.54
N GLN A 252 12.21 15.51 -1.97
CA GLN A 252 12.54 15.74 -3.38
C GLN A 252 12.10 14.57 -4.27
N HIS A 253 12.28 13.32 -3.81
CA HIS A 253 11.83 12.14 -4.53
C HIS A 253 10.30 12.13 -4.71
N LEU A 254 9.55 12.37 -3.63
CA LEU A 254 8.09 12.44 -3.68
C LEU A 254 7.60 13.62 -4.54
N GLN A 255 8.26 14.78 -4.47
CA GLN A 255 7.95 15.92 -5.33
C GLN A 255 8.16 15.58 -6.82
N HIS A 256 9.26 14.92 -7.15
CA HIS A 256 9.55 14.52 -8.52
C HIS A 256 8.45 13.58 -9.05
N ASP A 257 8.09 12.57 -8.26
CA ASP A 257 7.01 11.64 -8.58
C ASP A 257 5.65 12.33 -8.73
N MET A 258 5.32 13.29 -7.86
CA MET A 258 4.10 14.10 -8.00
C MET A 258 4.11 14.94 -9.30
N VAL A 259 5.25 15.53 -9.66
CA VAL A 259 5.41 16.33 -10.88
C VAL A 259 5.24 15.47 -12.14
N GLU A 260 5.70 14.22 -12.10
CA GLU A 260 5.61 13.28 -13.21
C GLU A 260 4.20 12.69 -13.35
N HIS A 261 3.58 12.28 -12.25
CA HIS A 261 2.37 11.44 -12.29
C HIS A 261 1.07 12.14 -11.87
N ASP A 262 1.14 13.11 -10.96
CA ASP A 262 -0.05 13.69 -10.34
C ASP A 262 -0.40 15.05 -10.97
N LEU A 263 0.57 15.96 -11.01
CA LEU A 263 0.36 17.33 -11.48
C LEU A 263 -0.12 17.42 -12.94
N PRO A 264 0.32 16.57 -13.89
CA PRO A 264 -0.21 16.58 -15.25
C PRO A 264 -1.71 16.23 -15.30
N LYS A 265 -2.15 15.25 -14.49
CA LYS A 265 -3.58 14.87 -14.38
C LYS A 265 -4.41 15.96 -13.73
N ILE A 266 -3.84 16.63 -12.72
CA ILE A 266 -4.48 17.79 -12.09
C ILE A 266 -4.61 18.91 -13.12
N ALA A 267 -3.60 19.18 -13.95
CA ALA A 267 -3.64 20.23 -14.95
C ALA A 267 -4.57 19.93 -16.15
N ASP A 268 -4.87 18.66 -16.43
CA ASP A 268 -5.74 18.26 -17.54
C ASP A 268 -7.21 18.62 -17.26
N THR A 269 -7.71 19.63 -17.99
CA THR A 269 -9.10 20.08 -17.90
C THR A 269 -10.08 19.17 -18.64
N ASN A 270 -9.61 18.26 -19.51
CA ASN A 270 -10.47 17.32 -20.21
C ASN A 270 -10.82 16.11 -19.34
N LEU A 271 -10.04 15.82 -18.30
CA LEU A 271 -10.30 14.75 -17.34
C LEU A 271 -11.38 15.18 -16.33
N PRO A 272 -12.56 14.53 -16.29
CA PRO A 272 -13.61 14.82 -15.32
C PRO A 272 -13.10 14.78 -13.87
N LEU A 273 -13.68 15.63 -13.01
CA LEU A 273 -13.20 15.80 -11.63
C LEU A 273 -13.35 14.51 -10.81
N ASP A 274 -14.46 13.79 -10.97
CA ASP A 274 -14.69 12.50 -10.32
C ASP A 274 -13.64 11.46 -10.70
N GLN A 275 -13.30 11.38 -11.99
CA GLN A 275 -12.27 10.45 -12.50
C GLN A 275 -10.89 10.82 -11.99
N LEU A 276 -10.54 12.11 -11.93
CA LEU A 276 -9.29 12.56 -11.34
C LEU A 276 -9.20 12.15 -9.86
N ILE A 277 -10.25 12.40 -9.08
CA ILE A 277 -10.29 12.04 -7.66
C ILE A 277 -10.09 10.54 -7.52
N ASN A 278 -10.80 9.72 -8.29
CA ASN A 278 -10.67 8.26 -8.22
C ASN A 278 -9.25 7.78 -8.55
N GLN A 279 -8.56 8.43 -9.50
CA GLN A 279 -7.17 8.08 -9.85
C GLN A 279 -6.14 8.53 -8.79
N LEU A 280 -6.44 9.54 -7.98
CA LEU A 280 -5.50 10.11 -7.02
C LEU A 280 -5.81 9.75 -5.56
N LYS A 281 -7.04 9.34 -5.22
CA LYS A 281 -7.49 9.18 -3.82
C LYS A 281 -6.60 8.25 -2.97
N ASN A 282 -6.02 7.22 -3.58
CA ASN A 282 -5.15 6.25 -2.88
C ASN A 282 -3.70 6.75 -2.72
N ARG A 283 -3.33 7.89 -3.34
CA ARG A 283 -1.98 8.48 -3.26
C ARG A 283 -1.89 9.60 -2.24
N TYR A 284 -3.01 10.04 -1.70
CA TYR A 284 -3.10 11.16 -0.78
C TYR A 284 -3.82 10.71 0.48
N PHE A 285 -3.45 11.28 1.61
CA PHE A 285 -4.23 11.10 2.83
C PHE A 285 -5.61 11.77 2.66
N ILE A 286 -6.67 10.96 2.76
CA ILE A 286 -8.07 11.38 2.77
C ILE A 286 -8.73 10.71 3.97
N ARG A 287 -9.39 11.52 4.81
CA ARG A 287 -10.15 11.06 5.96
C ARG A 287 -11.41 10.35 5.51
N ASP A 288 -11.78 9.30 6.23
CA ASP A 288 -13.08 8.64 6.09
C ASP A 288 -14.22 9.67 6.11
N HIS A 289 -15.13 9.54 5.15
CA HIS A 289 -16.29 10.41 5.03
C HIS A 289 -17.41 9.99 5.99
N GLU A 290 -18.17 10.97 6.49
CA GLU A 290 -19.47 10.70 7.11
C GLU A 290 -20.55 10.55 6.02
N ILE A 291 -21.50 9.63 6.22
CA ILE A 291 -22.52 9.25 5.21
C ILE A 291 -23.38 10.44 4.76
N ASP A 292 -23.60 11.41 5.65
CA ASP A 292 -24.47 12.58 5.41
C ASP A 292 -23.95 13.54 4.34
N ASP A 293 -22.68 13.41 3.93
CA ASP A 293 -22.04 14.29 2.94
C ASP A 293 -22.09 13.76 1.49
N SER A 294 -22.64 12.56 1.25
CA SER A 294 -22.61 11.92 -0.08
C SER A 294 -23.31 12.75 -1.17
N ALA A 295 -24.46 13.37 -0.88
CA ALA A 295 -25.18 14.21 -1.85
C ALA A 295 -24.41 15.50 -2.19
N SER A 296 -23.70 16.07 -1.21
CA SER A 296 -22.86 17.25 -1.40
C SER A 296 -21.63 16.93 -2.25
N TYR A 297 -21.05 15.75 -2.06
CA TYR A 297 -19.98 15.24 -2.91
C TYR A 297 -20.44 15.01 -4.34
N ASP A 298 -21.56 14.29 -4.53
CA ASP A 298 -22.15 14.03 -5.85
C ASP A 298 -22.39 15.33 -6.62
N ALA A 299 -22.96 16.35 -5.97
CA ALA A 299 -23.22 17.65 -6.57
C ALA A 299 -21.92 18.39 -7.00
N LEU A 300 -20.82 18.16 -6.28
CA LEU A 300 -19.52 18.74 -6.59
C LEU A 300 -18.88 18.06 -7.82
N VAL A 301 -18.96 16.74 -7.89
CA VAL A 301 -18.24 15.96 -8.91
C VAL A 301 -19.07 15.69 -10.16
N SER A 302 -20.40 15.64 -10.06
CA SER A 302 -21.31 15.44 -11.19
C SER A 302 -22.64 16.22 -11.05
N LYS A 303 -22.74 17.30 -11.82
CA LYS A 303 -23.95 18.14 -11.86
C LYS A 303 -25.15 17.44 -12.50
N GLU A 304 -24.93 16.69 -13.58
CA GLU A 304 -26.03 15.98 -14.26
C GLU A 304 -26.58 14.87 -13.36
N TRP A 305 -25.72 14.08 -12.70
CA TRP A 305 -26.19 13.07 -11.73
C TRP A 305 -27.03 13.69 -10.62
N SER A 306 -26.50 14.72 -9.93
CA SER A 306 -27.21 15.40 -8.85
C SER A 306 -28.56 15.99 -9.28
N LYS A 307 -28.65 16.48 -10.52
CA LYS A 307 -29.89 17.00 -11.11
C LYS A 307 -30.96 15.92 -11.29
N TYR A 308 -30.58 14.72 -11.75
CA TYR A 308 -31.52 13.62 -11.94
C TYR A 308 -31.87 12.91 -10.63
N THR A 309 -30.89 12.67 -9.76
CA THR A 309 -31.11 12.00 -8.47
C THR A 309 -31.74 12.90 -7.43
N LYS A 310 -31.62 14.23 -7.56
CA LYS A 310 -32.09 15.21 -6.56
C LYS A 310 -31.53 14.93 -5.17
N GLY A 311 -30.31 14.39 -5.09
CA GLY A 311 -29.65 13.99 -3.84
C GLY A 311 -30.16 12.69 -3.23
N LYS A 312 -31.03 11.94 -3.92
CA LYS A 312 -31.41 10.59 -3.52
C LYS A 312 -30.27 9.62 -3.79
N ASN A 313 -30.00 8.77 -2.80
CA ASN A 313 -28.97 7.73 -2.86
C ASN A 313 -29.53 6.34 -2.55
N ASP A 314 -30.82 6.24 -2.20
CA ASP A 314 -31.48 4.94 -2.00
C ASP A 314 -31.64 4.20 -3.33
N ILE A 315 -31.33 2.91 -3.32
CA ILE A 315 -31.25 2.09 -4.53
C ILE A 315 -32.58 2.06 -5.29
N ASP A 316 -33.71 1.97 -4.59
CA ASP A 316 -35.04 1.96 -5.19
C ASP A 316 -35.32 3.23 -6.01
N ALA A 317 -34.94 4.41 -5.50
CA ALA A 317 -35.07 5.67 -6.22
C ALA A 317 -34.15 5.74 -7.45
N ILE A 318 -32.93 5.20 -7.34
CA ILE A 318 -31.98 5.14 -8.47
C ILE A 318 -32.48 4.16 -9.54
N LEU A 319 -32.90 2.95 -9.18
CA LEU A 319 -33.48 1.98 -10.12
C LEU A 319 -34.74 2.54 -10.81
N THR A 320 -35.56 3.32 -10.09
CA THR A 320 -36.70 4.03 -10.68
C THR A 320 -36.27 5.02 -11.76
N LEU A 321 -35.19 5.78 -11.50
CA LEU A 321 -34.62 6.71 -12.45
C LEU A 321 -34.05 5.98 -13.67
N LEU A 322 -33.29 4.91 -13.46
CA LEU A 322 -32.69 4.09 -14.53
C LEU A 322 -33.77 3.45 -15.41
N LEU A 323 -34.83 2.89 -14.81
CA LEU A 323 -35.97 2.37 -15.54
C LEU A 323 -36.67 3.45 -16.38
N CYS A 324 -36.84 4.66 -15.85
CA CYS A 324 -37.40 5.78 -16.62
C CYS A 324 -36.52 6.13 -17.83
N ILE A 325 -35.20 6.16 -17.67
CA ILE A 325 -34.24 6.44 -18.74
C ILE A 325 -34.29 5.33 -19.80
N ALA A 326 -34.26 4.06 -19.39
CA ALA A 326 -34.32 2.92 -20.29
C ALA A 326 -35.65 2.83 -21.05
N ALA A 327 -36.76 3.24 -20.43
CA ALA A 327 -38.07 3.38 -21.07
C ALA A 327 -38.25 4.68 -21.88
N GLN A 328 -37.19 5.50 -22.00
CA GLN A 328 -37.17 6.76 -22.74
C GLN A 328 -38.30 7.71 -22.31
N VAL A 329 -38.50 7.84 -21.01
CA VAL A 329 -39.38 8.84 -20.40
C VAL A 329 -38.55 9.79 -19.53
N PRO A 330 -39.07 10.97 -19.16
CA PRO A 330 -38.34 11.88 -18.28
C PRO A 330 -37.95 11.18 -16.96
N GLY A 331 -36.65 11.18 -16.65
CA GLY A 331 -36.09 10.54 -15.46
C GLY A 331 -36.71 11.06 -14.17
N LYS A 332 -37.24 10.15 -13.35
CA LYS A 332 -37.83 10.43 -12.05
C LYS A 332 -37.29 9.46 -11.01
N VAL A 333 -37.10 9.96 -9.81
CA VAL A 333 -36.70 9.16 -8.63
C VAL A 333 -37.89 8.61 -7.83
N SER A 334 -39.11 8.97 -8.23
CA SER A 334 -40.35 8.41 -7.67
C SER A 334 -41.42 8.32 -8.74
N LEU A 335 -42.27 7.29 -8.62
CA LEU A 335 -43.44 7.10 -9.48
C LEU A 335 -44.70 7.03 -8.63
N THR A 336 -45.77 7.67 -9.07
CA THR A 336 -47.11 7.36 -8.57
C THR A 336 -47.56 6.01 -9.15
N GLU A 337 -48.46 5.30 -8.48
CA GLU A 337 -49.01 4.03 -8.99
C GLU A 337 -49.61 4.18 -10.40
N SER A 338 -50.25 5.32 -10.68
CA SER A 338 -50.75 5.65 -12.03
C SER A 338 -49.62 5.80 -13.06
N ALA A 339 -48.53 6.47 -12.70
CA ALA A 339 -47.38 6.64 -13.58
C ALA A 339 -46.65 5.31 -13.81
N ALA A 340 -46.53 4.46 -12.79
CA ALA A 340 -45.98 3.11 -12.91
C ALA A 340 -46.81 2.26 -13.88
N LYS A 341 -48.15 2.26 -13.78
CA LYS A 341 -49.03 1.57 -14.74
C LYS A 341 -48.84 2.07 -16.17
N THR A 342 -48.70 3.39 -16.36
CA THR A 342 -48.44 3.97 -17.68
C THR A 342 -47.07 3.55 -18.22
N LEU A 343 -46.04 3.50 -17.35
CA LEU A 343 -44.69 3.08 -17.72
C LEU A 343 -44.68 1.62 -18.17
N ILE A 344 -45.28 0.70 -17.39
CA ILE A 344 -45.38 -0.73 -17.74
C ILE A 344 -46.05 -0.90 -19.12
N LYS A 345 -47.16 -0.21 -19.36
CA LYS A 345 -47.86 -0.28 -20.67
C LYS A 345 -47.00 0.21 -21.82
N LYS A 346 -46.19 1.25 -21.62
CA LYS A 346 -45.25 1.74 -22.63
C LYS A 346 -44.15 0.70 -22.88
N VAL A 347 -43.55 0.17 -21.82
CA VAL A 347 -42.51 -0.86 -21.90
C VAL A 347 -43.00 -2.11 -22.64
N ARG A 348 -44.23 -2.58 -22.40
CA ARG A 348 -44.80 -3.70 -23.15
C ARG A 348 -45.04 -3.40 -24.62
N LYS A 349 -45.40 -2.17 -24.95
CA LYS A 349 -45.71 -1.77 -26.33
C LYS A 349 -44.45 -1.50 -27.16
N GLU A 350 -43.46 -0.86 -26.56
CA GLU A 350 -42.32 -0.27 -27.27
C GLU A 350 -40.98 -0.92 -26.88
N GLY A 351 -40.98 -1.79 -25.87
CA GLY A 351 -39.76 -2.28 -25.22
C GLY A 351 -39.15 -1.22 -24.30
N PHE A 352 -38.05 -1.60 -23.66
CA PHE A 352 -37.13 -0.67 -22.99
C PHE A 352 -35.69 -1.02 -23.38
N GLN A 353 -34.78 -0.05 -23.26
CA GLN A 353 -33.39 -0.16 -23.68
C GLN A 353 -32.48 -0.04 -22.45
N PRO A 354 -32.14 -1.15 -21.77
CA PRO A 354 -31.26 -1.16 -20.60
C PRO A 354 -29.94 -0.41 -20.82
N GLU A 355 -29.42 -0.45 -22.05
CA GLU A 355 -28.13 0.14 -22.42
C GLU A 355 -28.13 1.68 -22.25
N LEU A 356 -29.28 2.34 -22.37
CA LEU A 356 -29.38 3.79 -22.14
C LEU A 356 -29.14 4.14 -20.66
N ALA A 357 -29.63 3.31 -19.74
CA ALA A 357 -29.39 3.49 -18.32
C ALA A 357 -27.93 3.17 -17.97
N THR A 358 -27.37 2.09 -18.53
CA THR A 358 -25.93 1.76 -18.41
C THR A 358 -25.05 2.93 -18.86
N GLN A 359 -25.31 3.50 -20.03
CA GLN A 359 -24.58 4.66 -20.55
C GLN A 359 -24.73 5.89 -19.65
N PHE A 360 -25.93 6.14 -19.13
CA PHE A 360 -26.18 7.23 -18.19
C PHE A 360 -25.33 7.09 -16.92
N VAL A 361 -25.28 5.89 -16.32
CA VAL A 361 -24.46 5.61 -15.13
C VAL A 361 -22.98 5.84 -15.45
N GLN A 362 -22.47 5.28 -16.55
CA GLN A 362 -21.06 5.42 -16.95
C GLN A 362 -20.65 6.87 -17.22
N GLN A 363 -21.56 7.68 -17.78
CA GLN A 363 -21.27 9.07 -18.17
C GLN A 363 -21.45 10.07 -17.03
N HIS A 364 -22.38 9.80 -16.12
CA HIS A 364 -22.83 10.81 -15.17
C HIS A 364 -22.68 10.39 -13.70
N ALA A 365 -22.80 9.12 -13.35
CA ALA A 365 -22.66 8.72 -11.96
C ALA A 365 -21.22 8.92 -11.47
N PRO A 366 -21.02 9.35 -10.20
CA PRO A 366 -19.69 9.40 -9.60
C PRO A 366 -18.97 8.06 -9.75
N HIS A 367 -17.71 8.08 -10.20
CA HIS A 367 -16.95 6.87 -10.52
C HIS A 367 -17.02 5.78 -9.45
N GLU A 368 -16.97 6.14 -8.16
CA GLU A 368 -17.00 5.15 -7.06
C GLU A 368 -18.31 4.38 -6.95
N LYS A 369 -19.41 4.94 -7.46
CA LYS A 369 -20.74 4.31 -7.43
C LYS A 369 -21.02 3.50 -8.70
N GLN A 370 -20.22 3.66 -9.76
CA GLN A 370 -20.56 3.10 -11.08
C GLN A 370 -20.63 1.58 -11.06
N GLU A 371 -19.64 0.90 -10.47
CA GLU A 371 -19.57 -0.57 -10.47
C GLU A 371 -20.79 -1.18 -9.75
N SER A 372 -21.06 -0.76 -8.52
CA SER A 372 -22.21 -1.28 -7.75
C SER A 372 -23.54 -0.94 -8.40
N LEU A 373 -23.70 0.29 -8.93
CA LEU A 373 -24.94 0.68 -9.60
C LEU A 373 -25.19 -0.08 -10.90
N LEU A 374 -24.13 -0.47 -11.61
CA LEU A 374 -24.24 -1.29 -12.82
C LEU A 374 -24.60 -2.74 -12.45
N GLU A 375 -24.01 -3.29 -11.38
CA GLU A 375 -24.38 -4.61 -10.86
C GLU A 375 -25.85 -4.64 -10.43
N ASP A 376 -26.30 -3.69 -9.61
CA ASP A 376 -27.70 -3.57 -9.19
C ASP A 376 -28.65 -3.41 -10.40
N TRP A 377 -28.22 -2.68 -11.43
CA TRP A 377 -29.02 -2.46 -12.64
C TRP A 377 -29.11 -3.71 -13.51
N ASP A 378 -28.02 -4.46 -13.64
CA ASP A 378 -27.99 -5.71 -14.40
C ASP A 378 -28.88 -6.76 -13.72
N ASP A 379 -28.76 -6.92 -12.40
CA ASP A 379 -29.62 -7.81 -11.58
C ASP A 379 -31.11 -7.43 -11.69
N PHE A 380 -31.42 -6.13 -11.67
CA PHE A 380 -32.76 -5.63 -11.91
C PHE A 380 -33.26 -6.02 -13.31
N CYS A 381 -32.43 -5.87 -14.34
CA CYS A 381 -32.81 -6.14 -15.73
C CYS A 381 -33.10 -7.62 -16.01
N GLU A 382 -32.37 -8.54 -15.37
CA GLU A 382 -32.63 -9.97 -15.49
C GLU A 382 -34.07 -10.32 -15.08
N GLN A 383 -34.53 -9.74 -13.97
CA GLN A 383 -35.88 -9.97 -13.45
C GLN A 383 -36.93 -9.10 -14.14
N ALA A 384 -36.59 -7.85 -14.51
CA ALA A 384 -37.52 -6.92 -15.13
C ALA A 384 -38.11 -7.46 -16.42
N ASN A 385 -37.34 -8.19 -17.23
CA ASN A 385 -37.84 -8.83 -18.44
C ASN A 385 -38.94 -9.85 -18.15
N LEU A 386 -38.83 -10.61 -17.05
CA LEU A 386 -39.81 -11.64 -16.69
C LEU A 386 -41.15 -11.03 -16.25
N TYR A 387 -41.14 -9.89 -15.55
CA TYR A 387 -42.35 -9.32 -14.97
C TYR A 387 -42.93 -8.18 -15.80
N LEU A 388 -42.10 -7.28 -16.34
CA LEU A 388 -42.58 -6.10 -17.07
C LEU A 388 -43.10 -6.46 -18.46
N LEU A 389 -42.54 -7.48 -19.11
CA LEU A 389 -42.91 -7.94 -20.44
C LEU A 389 -43.85 -9.17 -20.42
N ASP A 390 -44.39 -9.55 -19.26
CA ASP A 390 -45.34 -10.66 -19.17
C ASP A 390 -46.70 -10.31 -19.81
N ASP A 391 -46.96 -10.89 -20.97
CA ASP A 391 -48.23 -10.75 -21.71
C ASP A 391 -49.42 -11.40 -21.00
N TRP A 392 -49.19 -12.32 -20.05
CA TRP A 392 -50.25 -13.00 -19.30
C TRP A 392 -50.80 -12.15 -18.14
N ASP A 393 -50.02 -11.19 -17.65
CA ASP A 393 -50.40 -10.27 -16.57
C ASP A 393 -51.27 -9.11 -17.10
N ASN A 394 -52.50 -9.44 -17.51
CA ASN A 394 -53.47 -8.50 -18.08
C ASN A 394 -53.89 -7.38 -17.11
N GLU A 395 -53.84 -7.63 -15.81
CA GLU A 395 -54.19 -6.66 -14.77
C GLU A 395 -53.00 -5.85 -14.24
N LEU A 396 -51.79 -6.11 -14.76
CA LEU A 396 -50.52 -5.50 -14.34
C LEU A 396 -50.15 -5.76 -12.86
N ARG A 397 -50.73 -6.79 -12.22
CA ARG A 397 -50.52 -7.04 -10.78
C ARG A 397 -49.11 -7.52 -10.51
N GLY A 398 -48.61 -8.44 -11.34
CA GLY A 398 -47.25 -8.97 -11.22
C GLY A 398 -46.21 -7.89 -11.48
N ALA A 399 -46.38 -7.14 -12.57
CA ALA A 399 -45.50 -6.03 -12.92
C ALA A 399 -45.49 -4.92 -11.85
N LEU A 400 -46.65 -4.59 -11.26
CA LEU A 400 -46.71 -3.59 -10.18
C LEU A 400 -46.08 -4.06 -8.88
N ASN A 401 -46.26 -5.33 -8.50
CA ASN A 401 -45.61 -5.89 -7.32
C ASN A 401 -44.09 -5.86 -7.48
N PHE A 402 -43.58 -6.28 -8.65
CA PHE A 402 -42.16 -6.19 -8.97
C PHE A 402 -41.63 -4.75 -8.84
N LEU A 403 -42.33 -3.75 -9.39
CA LEU A 403 -41.94 -2.35 -9.21
C LEU A 403 -42.07 -1.86 -7.77
N HIS A 404 -43.00 -2.37 -6.96
CA HIS A 404 -43.09 -2.02 -5.54
C HIS A 404 -41.96 -2.61 -4.70
N GLU A 405 -41.37 -3.73 -5.14
CA GLU A 405 -40.27 -4.41 -4.45
C GLU A 405 -38.90 -3.85 -4.84
N ASN A 406 -38.75 -3.33 -6.06
CA ASN A 406 -37.45 -2.93 -6.62
C ASN A 406 -37.36 -1.46 -7.04
N CYS A 407 -38.45 -0.69 -6.93
CA CYS A 407 -38.50 0.72 -7.31
C CYS A 407 -39.28 1.54 -6.28
N TYR A 408 -39.04 2.85 -6.27
CA TYR A 408 -39.76 3.79 -5.42
C TYR A 408 -41.12 4.16 -6.04
N VAL A 409 -42.14 3.38 -5.72
CA VAL A 409 -43.53 3.64 -6.12
C VAL A 409 -44.34 4.14 -4.92
N GLU A 410 -44.81 5.38 -5.01
CA GLU A 410 -45.65 6.02 -4.01
C GLU A 410 -46.98 5.27 -3.87
N ARG A 411 -47.23 4.71 -2.67
CA ARG A 411 -48.51 4.06 -2.36
C ARG A 411 -49.61 5.10 -2.31
N SER A 412 -50.74 4.82 -2.97
CA SER A 412 -51.96 5.61 -2.84
C SER A 412 -52.30 5.80 -1.36
N LYS A 413 -52.38 7.06 -0.88
CA LYS A 413 -53.02 7.34 0.41
C LYS A 413 -54.48 6.89 0.29
N LYS A 414 -54.83 5.83 1.02
CA LYS A 414 -56.23 5.40 1.16
C LYS A 414 -57.05 6.44 1.90
#